data_AF-A0A938BVM6-F1
#
_entry.id   AF-A0A938BVM6-F1
#
_cell.length_a   1.000
_cell.length_b   1.000
_cell.length_c   1.000
_cell.angle_alpha   90.00
_cell.angle_beta   90.00
_cell.angle_gamma   90.00
#
_symmetry.space_group_name_H-M   'P 1'
#
loop_
_entity.id
_entity.type
_entity.pdbx_description
1 polymer ?
#
loop_
_entity_poly.entity_id
_entity_poly.type
_entity_poly.pdbx_seq_one_letter_code
_entity_poly.pdbx_strand_id
1 'polypeptide(L)'
;MPSQDHASHAGDGHASHDGDGRSPYKAVNLPFFAALDQSLAVAGQLNPEDMAALRAAGFVSVINNRPDGEDGPNQPTSRQMQAAAE
;
A
#
# COMPACT_ATOMS: atom_id res chain seq x y z
N MET A 1 -23.65 29.50 12.71
CA MET A 1 -22.22 29.60 12.34
C MET A 1 -21.94 28.49 11.34
N PRO A 2 -21.91 28.75 10.02
CA PRO A 2 -21.52 27.75 9.04
C PRO A 2 -20.03 27.88 8.65
N SER A 3 -19.52 26.79 8.05
CA SER A 3 -18.22 26.60 7.37
C SER A 3 -17.01 26.31 8.23
N GLN A 4 -16.60 25.04 8.22
CA GLN A 4 -15.19 24.69 8.09
C GLN A 4 -15.02 23.95 6.77
N ASP A 5 -14.24 24.59 5.92
CA ASP A 5 -14.01 24.23 4.53
C ASP A 5 -13.12 22.98 4.42
N HIS A 6 -13.48 22.12 3.48
CA HIS A 6 -12.65 21.02 3.01
C HIS A 6 -11.33 21.57 2.45
N ALA A 7 -10.22 21.32 3.14
CA ALA A 7 -8.89 21.60 2.62
C ALA A 7 -8.54 20.53 1.57
N SER A 8 -8.68 20.90 0.31
CA SER A 8 -8.03 20.27 -0.84
C SER A 8 -6.52 20.24 -0.62
N HIS A 9 -5.90 19.06 -0.54
CA HIS A 9 -4.45 18.92 -0.68
C HIS A 9 -4.15 18.32 -2.06
N ALA A 10 -4.16 19.20 -3.06
CA ALA A 10 -3.42 18.99 -4.29
C ALA A 10 -1.94 19.18 -3.96
N GLY A 11 -1.14 18.16 -4.24
CA GLY A 11 0.29 18.14 -3.94
C GLY A 11 0.96 16.92 -4.57
N ASP A 12 0.77 16.75 -5.86
CA ASP A 12 1.58 15.85 -6.68
C ASP A 12 3.04 16.32 -6.65
N GLY A 13 3.92 15.51 -6.07
CA GLY A 13 5.34 15.81 -6.11
C GLY A 13 6.21 14.94 -5.21
N HIS A 14 6.49 13.70 -5.64
CA HIS A 14 7.82 13.14 -5.38
C HIS A 14 8.18 12.05 -6.39
N ALA A 15 8.90 12.45 -7.44
CA ALA A 15 9.67 11.53 -8.26
C ALA A 15 11.08 12.13 -8.40
N SER A 16 11.94 11.83 -7.42
CA SER A 16 13.38 12.08 -7.54
C SER A 16 14.04 10.72 -7.77
N HIS A 17 14.29 10.45 -9.05
CA HIS A 17 14.97 9.27 -9.58
C HIS A 17 16.46 9.57 -9.76
N ASP A 18 17.31 8.80 -9.12
CA ASP A 18 18.72 8.65 -9.51
C ASP A 18 18.93 7.30 -10.21
N GLY A 19 19.13 7.36 -11.53
CA GLY A 19 20.14 6.57 -12.26
C GLY A 19 19.99 5.05 -12.46
N ASP A 20 18.91 4.58 -13.13
CA ASP A 20 18.92 3.42 -14.08
C ASP A 20 17.53 3.22 -14.78
N GLY A 21 16.53 4.02 -14.44
CA GLY A 21 15.34 4.20 -15.30
C GLY A 21 14.40 2.99 -15.45
N ARG A 22 14.57 1.92 -14.67
CA ARG A 22 13.58 0.84 -14.55
C ARG A 22 13.44 0.44 -13.08
N SER A 23 12.43 0.99 -12.40
CA SER A 23 11.92 0.31 -11.20
C SER A 23 11.53 -1.11 -11.62
N PRO A 24 12.06 -2.18 -11.00
CA PRO A 24 11.71 -3.56 -11.36
C PRO A 24 10.23 -3.85 -11.07
N TYR A 25 9.58 -2.98 -10.30
CA TYR A 25 8.16 -3.07 -9.98
C TYR A 25 7.38 -2.21 -10.96
N LYS A 26 6.45 -2.83 -11.71
CA LYS A 26 5.33 -2.10 -12.34
C LYS A 26 4.73 -1.20 -11.27
N ALA A 27 4.55 0.09 -11.57
CA ALA A 27 3.97 1.05 -10.64
C ALA A 27 2.66 0.48 -10.05
N VAL A 28 2.74 0.01 -8.81
CA VAL A 28 1.59 -0.44 -8.03
C VAL A 28 1.08 0.79 -7.29
N ASN A 29 -0.14 1.20 -7.59
CA ASN A 29 -0.77 2.33 -6.92
C ASN A 29 -1.30 1.85 -5.55
N LEU A 30 -0.37 1.58 -4.63
CA LEU A 30 -0.65 1.18 -3.26
C LEU A 30 -0.43 2.37 -2.31
N PRO A 31 -1.21 2.47 -1.22
CA PRO A 31 -1.02 3.53 -0.24
C PRO A 31 0.39 3.42 0.39
N PHE A 32 1.16 4.50 0.26
CA PHE A 32 2.55 4.64 0.75
C PHE A 32 3.41 3.39 0.50
N PHE A 33 3.79 3.16 -0.76
CA PHE A 33 4.66 2.05 -1.15
C PHE A 33 6.12 2.50 -1.24
N ALA A 34 7.01 1.87 -0.47
CA ALA A 34 8.45 2.12 -0.51
C ALA A 34 9.22 0.80 -0.69
N ALA A 35 9.89 0.65 -1.84
CA ALA A 35 10.85 -0.42 -2.02
C ALA A 35 12.10 -0.12 -1.18
N LEU A 36 12.46 -1.03 -0.28
CA LEU A 36 13.67 -0.93 0.55
C LEU A 36 14.86 -1.59 -0.16
N ASP A 37 14.61 -2.69 -0.87
CA ASP A 37 15.57 -3.36 -1.74
C ASP A 37 14.86 -4.11 -2.91
N GLN A 38 15.60 -4.98 -3.62
CA GLN A 38 15.11 -5.75 -4.77
C GLN A 38 14.13 -6.89 -4.41
N SER A 39 13.96 -7.18 -3.12
CA SER A 39 13.17 -8.28 -2.58
C SER A 39 12.20 -7.86 -1.47
N LEU A 40 12.36 -6.65 -0.93
CA LEU A 40 11.60 -6.14 0.20
C LEU A 40 11.05 -4.75 -0.11
N ALA A 41 9.73 -4.62 0.11
CA ALA A 41 9.02 -3.35 0.10
C ALA A 41 8.13 -3.26 1.33
N VAL A 42 7.83 -2.04 1.73
CA VAL A 42 6.86 -1.74 2.79
C VAL A 42 5.71 -0.92 2.20
N ALA A 43 4.52 -1.14 2.74
CA ALA A 43 3.31 -0.41 2.38
C ALA A 43 2.62 0.12 3.65
N GLY A 44 1.74 1.11 3.48
CA GLY A 44 0.75 1.45 4.51
C GLY A 44 -0.29 0.34 4.69
N GLN A 45 -1.49 0.71 5.14
CA GLN A 45 -2.60 -0.25 5.22
C GLN A 45 -2.99 -0.73 3.82
N LEU A 46 -2.83 -2.04 3.57
CA LEU A 46 -3.33 -2.70 2.38
C LEU A 46 -4.79 -3.13 2.57
N ASN A 47 -5.57 -3.11 1.50
CA ASN A 47 -6.90 -3.71 1.48
C ASN A 47 -6.85 -5.10 0.81
N PRO A 48 -7.88 -5.95 1.02
CA PRO A 48 -7.96 -7.26 0.37
C PRO A 48 -7.83 -7.19 -1.16
N GLU A 49 -8.39 -6.17 -1.80
CA GLU A 49 -8.30 -5.98 -3.26
C GLU A 49 -6.88 -5.75 -3.80
N ASP A 50 -5.95 -5.32 -2.95
CA ASP A 50 -4.56 -5.05 -3.34
C ASP A 50 -3.74 -6.33 -3.57
N MET A 51 -4.16 -7.47 -3.00
CA MET A 51 -3.40 -8.73 -3.06
C MET A 51 -3.16 -9.20 -4.51
N ALA A 52 -4.17 -9.02 -5.39
CA ALA A 52 -4.05 -9.36 -6.80
C ALA A 52 -2.99 -8.50 -7.52
N ALA A 53 -2.92 -7.21 -7.19
CA ALA A 53 -1.92 -6.30 -7.76
C ALA A 53 -0.51 -6.64 -7.26
N LEU A 54 -0.36 -6.96 -5.97
CA LEU A 54 0.91 -7.42 -5.40
C LEU A 54 1.42 -8.68 -6.07
N ARG A 55 0.54 -9.67 -6.29
CA ARG A 55 0.90 -10.90 -7.00
C ARG A 55 1.33 -10.62 -8.44
N ALA A 56 0.59 -9.77 -9.15
CA ALA A 56 0.94 -9.37 -10.52
C ALA A 56 2.27 -8.60 -10.60
N ALA A 57 2.65 -7.90 -9.54
CA ALA A 57 3.94 -7.23 -9.39
C ALA A 57 5.09 -8.17 -8.99
N GLY A 58 4.81 -9.44 -8.71
CA GLY A 58 5.80 -10.48 -8.40
C GLY A 58 6.04 -10.73 -6.91
N PHE A 59 5.28 -10.10 -6.01
CA PHE A 59 5.35 -10.43 -4.59
C PHE A 59 4.73 -11.81 -4.33
N VAL A 60 5.41 -12.61 -3.51
CA VAL A 60 5.01 -13.98 -3.16
C VAL A 60 4.62 -14.13 -1.69
N SER A 61 4.90 -13.12 -0.87
CA SER A 61 4.62 -13.12 0.56
C SER A 61 4.24 -11.72 1.02
N VAL A 62 3.27 -11.64 1.93
CA VAL A 62 2.88 -10.41 2.63
C VAL A 62 2.98 -10.65 4.12
N ILE A 63 3.62 -9.73 4.85
CA ILE A 63 3.73 -9.78 6.30
C ILE A 63 2.73 -8.76 6.87
N ASN A 64 1.67 -9.25 7.52
CA ASN A 64 0.73 -8.38 8.23
C ASN A 64 1.23 -8.12 9.65
N ASN A 65 1.75 -6.91 9.89
CA ASN A 65 2.24 -6.50 11.20
C ASN A 65 1.16 -5.89 12.11
N ARG A 66 -0.08 -5.68 11.62
CA ARG A 66 -1.14 -5.02 12.39
C ARG A 66 -2.06 -6.04 13.06
N PRO A 67 -2.11 -6.12 14.40
CA PRO A 67 -3.09 -6.92 15.14
C PRO A 67 -4.53 -6.57 14.75
N ASP A 68 -5.40 -7.57 14.72
CA ASP A 68 -6.82 -7.37 14.41
C ASP A 68 -7.51 -6.47 15.44
N GLY A 69 -8.24 -5.47 14.94
CA GLY A 69 -9.06 -4.56 15.76
C GLY A 69 -8.32 -3.40 16.40
N GLU A 70 -7.03 -3.21 16.11
CA GLU A 70 -6.25 -2.06 16.60
C GLU A 70 -6.87 -0.71 16.19
N ASP A 71 -7.39 -0.63 14.95
CA ASP A 71 -7.96 0.61 14.37
C ASP A 71 -9.50 0.55 14.27
N GLY A 72 -10.11 -0.36 15.03
CA GLY A 72 -11.56 -0.53 15.11
C GLY A 72 -12.18 -1.34 13.96
N PRO A 73 -13.51 -1.29 13.80
CA PRO A 73 -14.27 -2.25 13.00
C PRO A 73 -14.08 -2.15 11.48
N ASN A 74 -13.52 -1.04 11.00
CA ASN A 74 -13.25 -0.83 9.58
C ASN A 74 -11.91 -1.42 9.13
N GLN A 75 -11.08 -1.89 10.08
CA GLN A 75 -9.84 -2.58 9.78
C GLN A 75 -10.13 -3.92 9.07
N PRO A 76 -9.48 -4.21 7.92
CA PRO A 76 -9.45 -5.56 7.38
C PRO A 76 -8.81 -6.52 8.39
N THR A 77 -9.50 -7.62 8.69
CA THR A 77 -8.96 -8.68 9.56
C THR A 77 -7.85 -9.45 8.84
N SER A 78 -6.94 -10.02 9.63
CA SER A 78 -5.86 -10.89 9.14
C SER A 78 -6.40 -12.05 8.31
N ARG A 79 -7.57 -12.59 8.69
CA ARG A 79 -8.26 -13.63 7.93
C ARG A 79 -8.75 -13.16 6.56
N GLN A 80 -9.32 -11.96 6.46
CA GLN A 80 -9.75 -11.39 5.17
C GLN A 80 -8.56 -11.13 4.26
N MET A 81 -7.44 -10.63 4.82
CA MET A 81 -6.21 -10.42 4.07
C MET A 81 -5.63 -11.74 3.53
N GLN A 82 -5.56 -12.78 4.38
CA GLN A 82 -5.10 -14.10 3.95
C GLN A 82 -5.97 -14.67 2.83
N ALA A 83 -7.30 -14.64 2.98
CA ALA A 83 -8.21 -15.20 1.99
C ALA A 83 -8.11 -14.52 0.62
N ALA A 84 -7.73 -13.23 0.57
CA ALA A 84 -7.50 -12.51 -0.68
C ALA A 84 -6.12 -12.78 -1.31
N ALA A 85 -5.19 -13.36 -0.56
CA ALA A 85 -3.83 -13.65 -1.00
C ALA A 85 -3.63 -15.08 -1.53
N GLU A 86 -4.60 -15.99 -1.33
CA GLU A 86 -4.62 -17.37 -1.85
C GLU A 86 -4.95 -17.42 -3.36
#